data_AF-A0A1V1P9L4-F1
#
_entry.id   AF-A0A1V1P9L4-F1
#
_cell.length_a   1.000
_cell.length_b   1.000
_cell.length_c   1.000
_cell.angle_alpha   90.00
_cell.angle_beta   90.00
_cell.angle_gamma   90.00
#
_symmetry.space_group_name_H-M   'P 1'
#
loop_
_entity.id
_entity.type
_entity.pdbx_description
1 polymer ?
#
loop_
_entity_poly.entity_id
_entity_poly.type
_entity_poly.pdbx_seq_one_letter_code
_entity_poly.pdbx_strand_id
1 'polypeptide(L)'
;MIVIAIIGILSAIAIPNFLSYQKKGYDSAAQAEAMSFLSLSMTYFGDKGTGTAGQVTLSDGARPKGFAHNDDIKISGAGIAQDSMGEMSGTLYFSHTKSSMSYELNASAGTVVKKES
;
A
#
# COMPACT_ATOMS: atom_id res chain seq x y z
N MET A 1 -11.42 39.42 -25.98
CA MET A 1 -10.50 38.26 -25.82
C MET A 1 -9.84 38.14 -24.44
N ILE A 2 -10.31 38.87 -23.42
CA ILE A 2 -9.69 38.90 -22.08
C ILE A 2 -9.87 37.60 -21.27
N VAL A 3 -10.97 36.88 -21.50
CA VAL A 3 -11.31 35.66 -20.74
C VAL A 3 -10.30 34.54 -20.96
N ILE A 4 -9.84 34.33 -22.20
CA ILE A 4 -8.83 33.31 -22.52
C ILE A 4 -7.51 33.61 -21.82
N ALA A 5 -7.12 34.89 -21.74
CA ALA A 5 -5.88 35.30 -21.07
C ALA A 5 -5.93 35.04 -19.55
N ILE A 6 -7.07 35.30 -18.91
CA ILE A 6 -7.24 35.09 -17.46
C ILE A 6 -7.26 33.59 -17.12
N ILE A 7 -7.98 32.78 -17.91
CA ILE A 7 -7.99 31.31 -17.73
C ILE A 7 -6.58 30.73 -17.89
N GLY A 8 -5.78 31.25 -18.84
CA GLY A 8 -4.39 30.84 -19.04
C GLY A 8 -3.51 31.02 -17.80
N ILE A 9 -3.60 32.17 -17.13
CA ILE A 9 -2.79 32.47 -15.93
C ILE A 9 -3.23 31.61 -14.74
N LEU A 10 -4.54 31.46 -14.52
CA LEU A 10 -5.06 30.63 -13.43
C LEU A 10 -4.68 29.15 -13.61
N SER A 11 -4.76 28.64 -14.84
CA SER A 11 -4.41 27.26 -15.17
C SER A 11 -2.92 26.97 -14.93
N ALA A 12 -2.04 27.92 -15.24
CA ALA A 12 -0.60 27.78 -15.03
C ALA A 12 -0.23 27.55 -13.55
N ILE A 13 -0.99 28.11 -12.61
CA ILE A 13 -0.78 27.92 -11.17
C ILE A 13 -1.50 26.65 -10.67
N ALA A 14 -2.70 26.39 -11.18
CA ALA A 14 -3.54 25.29 -10.72
C ALA A 14 -3.04 23.91 -11.18
N ILE A 15 -2.55 23.78 -12.42
CA ILE A 15 -2.05 22.51 -12.97
C ILE A 15 -0.93 21.88 -12.13
N PRO A 16 0.17 22.57 -11.77
CA PRO A 16 1.25 21.95 -11.01
C PRO A 16 0.77 21.52 -9.61
N ASN A 17 -0.14 22.29 -9.01
CA ASN A 17 -0.69 21.94 -7.71
C ASN A 17 -1.61 20.70 -7.80
N PHE A 18 -2.47 20.63 -8.83
CA PHE A 18 -3.32 19.47 -9.11
C PHE A 18 -2.52 18.19 -9.31
N LEU A 19 -1.42 18.24 -10.07
CA LEU A 19 -0.53 17.08 -10.28
C LEU A 19 0.11 16.59 -8.97
N SER A 20 0.46 17.50 -8.07
CA SER A 20 0.98 17.15 -6.73
C SER A 20 -0.08 16.46 -5.86
N TYR A 21 -1.32 16.98 -5.86
CA TYR A 21 -2.42 16.33 -5.14
C TYR A 21 -2.78 14.96 -5.71
N GLN A 22 -2.75 14.81 -7.03
CA GLN A 22 -3.01 13.53 -7.68
C GLN A 22 -1.97 12.48 -7.26
N LYS A 23 -0.68 12.85 -7.22
CA LYS A 23 0.40 11.98 -6.72
C LYS A 23 0.19 11.58 -5.26
N LYS A 24 -0.19 12.52 -4.39
CA LYS A 24 -0.53 12.24 -2.98
C LYS A 24 -1.75 11.32 -2.84
N GLY A 25 -2.71 11.39 -3.77
CA GLY A 25 -3.84 10.47 -3.83
C GLY A 25 -3.39 9.04 -4.13
N TYR A 26 -2.48 8.86 -5.09
CA TYR A 26 -1.87 7.56 -5.40
C TYR A 26 -1.07 6.99 -4.24
N ASP A 27 -0.32 7.85 -3.55
CA ASP A 27 0.42 7.51 -2.33
C ASP A 27 -0.52 7.02 -1.20
N SER A 28 -1.62 7.74 -1.00
CA SER A 28 -2.62 7.40 0.01
C SER A 28 -3.31 6.07 -0.31
N ALA A 29 -3.53 5.77 -1.59
CA ALA A 29 -4.08 4.48 -2.03
C ALA A 29 -3.11 3.33 -1.70
N ALA A 30 -1.83 3.47 -2.00
CA ALA A 30 -0.82 2.46 -1.67
C ALA A 30 -0.69 2.23 -0.15
N GLN A 31 -0.73 3.31 0.63
CA GLN A 31 -0.74 3.22 2.10
C GLN A 31 -1.98 2.52 2.65
N ALA A 32 -3.16 2.86 2.13
CA ALA A 32 -4.42 2.26 2.56
C ALA A 32 -4.45 0.74 2.25
N GLU A 33 -3.93 0.36 1.09
CA GLU A 33 -3.84 -1.04 0.70
C GLU A 33 -2.86 -1.83 1.57
N ALA A 34 -1.70 -1.25 1.90
CA ALA A 34 -0.77 -1.84 2.86
C ALA A 34 -1.43 -2.07 4.23
N MET A 35 -2.14 -1.06 4.77
CA MET A 35 -2.85 -1.20 6.05
C MET A 35 -3.97 -2.25 5.98
N SER A 36 -4.70 -2.30 4.88
CA SER A 36 -5.73 -3.33 4.67
C SER A 36 -5.12 -4.73 4.66
N PHE A 37 -3.98 -4.92 3.97
CA PHE A 37 -3.26 -6.18 3.98
C PHE A 37 -2.77 -6.58 5.37
N LEU A 38 -2.23 -5.63 6.13
CA LEU A 38 -1.82 -5.86 7.51
C LEU A 38 -3.01 -6.34 8.36
N SER A 39 -4.15 -5.63 8.30
CA SER A 39 -5.35 -6.01 9.04
C SER A 39 -5.83 -7.41 8.67
N LEU A 40 -5.83 -7.75 7.38
CA LEU A 40 -6.23 -9.09 6.92
C LEU A 40 -5.28 -10.17 7.42
N SER A 41 -3.97 -9.90 7.42
CA SER A 41 -2.99 -10.83 7.95
C SER A 41 -3.20 -11.08 9.45
N MET A 42 -3.46 -10.03 10.23
CA MET A 42 -3.77 -10.15 11.66
C MET A 42 -5.05 -10.95 11.92
N THR A 43 -6.11 -10.72 11.14
CA THR A 43 -7.35 -11.51 11.26
C THR A 43 -7.12 -12.97 10.87
N TYR A 44 -6.37 -13.22 9.79
CA TYR A 44 -6.06 -14.58 9.34
C TYR A 44 -5.29 -15.38 10.40
N PHE A 45 -4.26 -14.77 10.99
CA PHE A 45 -3.48 -15.41 12.06
C PHE A 45 -4.26 -15.52 13.38
N GLY A 46 -5.15 -14.58 13.68
CA GLY A 46 -6.07 -14.66 14.82
C GLY A 46 -7.03 -15.84 14.73
N ASP A 47 -7.55 -16.16 13.54
CA ASP A 47 -8.44 -17.30 13.30
C ASP A 47 -7.71 -18.66 13.36
N LYS A 48 -6.42 -18.70 12.97
CA LYS A 48 -5.61 -19.93 12.97
C LYS A 48 -5.10 -20.34 14.36
N GLY A 49 -5.04 -19.41 15.31
CA GLY A 49 -4.58 -19.65 16.67
C GLY A 49 -3.05 -19.77 16.79
N THR A 50 -2.53 -19.54 18.00
CA THR A 50 -1.09 -19.63 18.31
C THR A 50 -0.62 -21.08 18.21
N GLY A 51 0.35 -21.38 17.33
CA GLY A 51 0.93 -22.73 17.18
C GLY A 51 0.98 -23.27 15.75
N THR A 52 0.29 -22.63 14.81
CA THR A 52 0.31 -23.03 13.39
C THR A 52 1.16 -22.05 12.59
N ALA A 53 2.38 -22.47 12.22
CA ALA A 53 3.21 -21.69 11.30
C ALA A 53 2.50 -21.55 9.95
N GLY A 54 2.35 -20.31 9.48
CA GLY A 54 1.62 -20.00 8.26
C GLY A 54 2.15 -18.75 7.59
N GLN A 55 2.01 -18.68 6.27
CA GLN A 55 2.35 -17.50 5.49
C GLN A 55 1.11 -16.97 4.77
N VAL A 56 0.93 -15.65 4.83
CA VAL A 56 0.06 -14.90 3.95
C VAL A 56 0.95 -14.25 2.91
N THR A 57 1.06 -14.90 1.76
CA THR A 57 1.84 -14.43 0.63
C THR A 57 0.95 -13.65 -0.33
N LEU A 58 1.51 -12.65 -0.98
CA LEU A 58 0.93 -12.00 -2.16
C LEU A 58 1.77 -12.39 -3.36
N SER A 59 1.76 -13.68 -3.69
CA SER A 59 2.28 -14.14 -4.97
C SER A 59 1.16 -14.01 -6.00
N ASP A 60 1.51 -13.63 -7.22
CA ASP A 60 0.58 -13.49 -8.34
C ASP A 60 -0.37 -14.72 -8.41
N GLY A 61 -1.66 -14.49 -8.16
CA GLY A 61 -2.71 -15.52 -8.13
C GLY A 61 -3.15 -16.07 -6.76
N ALA A 62 -2.37 -15.92 -5.68
CA ALA A 62 -2.69 -16.45 -4.34
C ALA A 62 -2.92 -15.32 -3.32
N ARG A 63 -3.94 -14.48 -3.55
CA ARG A 63 -4.30 -13.39 -2.62
C ARG A 63 -5.18 -13.92 -1.48
N PRO A 64 -5.01 -13.45 -0.23
CA PRO A 64 -5.93 -13.78 0.85
C PRO A 64 -7.35 -13.35 0.47
N LYS A 65 -8.33 -14.23 0.73
CA LYS A 65 -9.74 -13.97 0.39
C LYS A 65 -10.20 -12.67 1.06
N GLY A 66 -10.76 -11.76 0.26
CA GLY A 66 -11.22 -10.45 0.73
C GLY A 66 -10.19 -9.31 0.60
N PHE A 67 -8.98 -9.59 0.10
CA PHE A 67 -8.03 -8.54 -0.24
C PHE A 67 -8.40 -7.86 -1.57
N ALA A 68 -8.93 -6.64 -1.47
CA ALA A 68 -9.26 -5.80 -2.63
C ALA A 68 -8.00 -5.08 -3.13
N HIS A 69 -7.21 -5.78 -3.95
CA HIS A 69 -6.02 -5.23 -4.58
C HIS A 69 -6.37 -4.35 -5.78
N ASN A 70 -5.68 -3.21 -5.90
CA ASN A 70 -5.68 -2.42 -7.12
C ASN A 70 -4.45 -2.76 -7.98
N ASP A 71 -4.66 -3.17 -9.24
CA ASP A 71 -3.57 -3.56 -10.15
C ASP A 71 -2.58 -2.42 -10.46
N ASP A 72 -2.95 -1.16 -10.21
CA ASP A 72 -2.04 -0.02 -10.30
C ASP A 72 -1.01 0.03 -9.15
N ILE A 73 -1.26 -0.70 -8.05
CA ILE A 73 -0.40 -0.80 -6.87
C ILE A 73 0.47 -2.05 -7.01
N LYS A 74 1.78 -1.86 -7.12
CA LYS A 74 2.75 -2.94 -7.12
C LYS A 74 3.05 -3.36 -5.69
N ILE A 75 3.05 -4.67 -5.48
CA ILE A 75 3.41 -5.26 -4.19
C ILE A 75 4.64 -6.11 -4.38
N SER A 76 5.66 -5.91 -3.56
CA SER A 76 6.92 -6.65 -3.59
C SER A 76 7.28 -7.12 -2.18
N GLY A 77 7.72 -8.37 -2.04
CA GLY A 77 8.09 -8.97 -0.75
C GLY A 77 7.65 -10.42 -0.64
N ALA A 78 8.20 -11.14 0.34
CA ALA A 78 7.96 -12.56 0.53
C ALA A 78 6.62 -12.90 1.22
N GLY A 79 5.83 -11.89 1.61
CA GLY A 79 4.61 -12.08 2.42
C GLY A 79 4.84 -11.88 3.92
N ILE A 80 3.78 -12.09 4.70
CA ILE A 80 3.84 -12.07 6.17
C ILE A 80 3.75 -13.50 6.67
N ALA A 81 4.65 -13.88 7.57
CA ALA A 81 4.68 -15.16 8.24
C ALA A 81 4.27 -15.00 9.71
N GLN A 82 3.66 -16.04 10.27
CA GLN A 82 3.55 -16.23 11.70
C GLN A 82 4.34 -17.48 12.09
N ASP A 83 5.14 -17.40 13.16
CA ASP A 83 5.85 -18.55 13.70
C ASP A 83 4.97 -19.39 14.66
N SER A 84 5.49 -20.52 15.11
CA SER A 84 4.77 -21.41 16.04
C SER A 84 4.57 -20.82 17.44
N MET A 85 5.17 -19.67 17.76
CA MET A 85 4.97 -18.94 19.02
C MET A 85 3.97 -17.78 18.85
N GLY A 86 3.46 -17.58 17.64
CA GLY A 86 2.48 -16.55 17.32
C GLY A 86 3.08 -15.22 16.88
N GLU A 87 4.40 -15.13 16.72
CA GLU A 87 5.10 -13.90 16.34
C GLU A 87 5.04 -13.68 14.83
N MET A 88 4.62 -12.48 14.43
CA MET A 88 4.49 -12.09 13.03
C MET A 88 5.82 -11.52 12.52
N SER A 89 6.24 -11.94 11.34
CA SER A 89 7.45 -11.45 10.69
C SER A 89 7.25 -11.33 9.19
N GLY A 90 7.96 -10.40 8.55
CA GLY A 90 7.88 -10.18 7.11
C GLY A 90 7.75 -8.71 6.76
N THR A 91 8.32 -8.38 5.61
CA THR A 91 8.31 -7.03 5.05
C THR A 91 7.70 -7.08 3.66
N LEU A 92 6.74 -6.20 3.40
CA LEU A 92 6.19 -5.97 2.07
C LEU A 92 6.29 -4.51 1.70
N TYR A 93 6.46 -4.25 0.42
CA TYR A 93 6.51 -2.92 -0.16
C TYR A 93 5.33 -2.72 -1.09
N PHE A 94 4.58 -1.64 -0.87
CA PHE A 94 3.46 -1.22 -1.71
C PHE A 94 3.83 0.08 -2.42
N SER A 95 3.82 0.10 -3.75
CA SER A 95 4.13 1.29 -4.53
C SER A 95 3.15 1.47 -5.68
N HIS A 96 2.65 2.68 -5.87
CA HIS A 96 1.75 2.95 -6.99
C HIS A 96 2.56 3.16 -8.28
N THR A 97 2.12 2.61 -9.41
CA THR A 97 2.85 2.69 -10.70
C THR A 97 3.09 4.13 -11.18
N LYS A 98 2.26 5.07 -10.73
CA LYS A 98 2.36 6.52 -11.03
C LYS A 98 3.02 7.35 -9.93
N SER A 99 3.49 6.73 -8.85
CA SER A 99 4.21 7.40 -7.77
C SER A 99 5.62 6.82 -7.59
N SER A 100 6.54 7.66 -7.12
CA SER A 100 7.90 7.26 -6.74
C SER A 100 8.02 6.88 -5.27
N MET A 101 6.92 6.92 -4.50
CA MET A 101 6.91 6.56 -3.09
C MET A 101 6.53 5.09 -2.91
N SER A 102 7.20 4.43 -1.97
CA SER A 102 6.89 3.08 -1.54
C SER A 102 6.47 3.08 -0.06
N TYR A 103 5.67 2.10 0.33
CA TYR A 103 5.19 1.94 1.69
C TYR A 103 5.64 0.57 2.18
N GLU A 104 6.52 0.59 3.18
CA GLU A 104 7.02 -0.60 3.83
C GLU A 104 6.05 -1.01 4.93
N LEU A 105 5.40 -2.15 4.74
CA LEU A 105 4.70 -2.85 5.79
C LEU A 105 5.70 -3.74 6.51
N ASN A 106 5.86 -3.53 7.82
CA ASN A 106 6.65 -4.39 8.69
C ASN A 106 5.70 -5.10 9.66
N ALA A 107 5.55 -6.42 9.48
CA ALA A 107 4.62 -7.22 10.27
C ALA A 107 5.08 -7.47 11.71
N SER A 108 6.39 -7.41 11.98
CA SER A 108 6.96 -7.56 13.33
C SER A 108 6.72 -6.32 14.17
N ALA A 109 6.83 -5.14 13.56
CA ALA A 109 6.49 -3.88 14.23
C ALA A 109 4.99 -3.53 14.17
N GLY A 110 4.20 -4.22 13.34
CA GLY A 110 2.79 -3.90 13.09
C GLY A 110 2.58 -2.50 12.49
N THR A 111 3.57 -1.98 11.75
CA THR A 111 3.56 -0.62 11.23
C THR A 111 3.67 -0.60 9.71
N VAL A 112 3.12 0.46 9.10
CA VAL A 112 3.39 0.80 7.71
C VAL A 112 4.12 2.14 7.70
N VAL A 113 5.34 2.13 7.18
CA VAL A 113 6.24 3.28 7.15
C VAL A 113 6.44 3.72 5.70
N LYS A 114 6.34 5.02 5.46
CA LYS A 114 6.66 5.60 4.16
C LYS A 114 8.16 5.44 3.89
N LYS A 115 8.52 4.87 2.75
CA LYS A 115 9.89 4.78 2.24
C LYS A 115 9.98 5.49 0.90
N GLU A 116 10.85 6.47 0.80
CA GLU A 116 11.22 6.99 -0.51
C GLU A 116 11.92 5.85 -1.26
N SER A 117 11.48 5.60 -2.49
CA SER A 117 12.06 4.54 -3.33
C SER A 117 13.48 4.88 -3.75
#